data_AF-A0A6A4HUN4-F1
#
_entry.id   AF-A0A6A4HUN4-F1
#
_cell.length_a   1.000
_cell.length_b   1.000
_cell.length_c   1.000
_cell.angle_alpha   90.00
_cell.angle_beta   90.00
_cell.angle_gamma   90.00
#
_symmetry.space_group_name_H-M   'P 1'
#
loop_
_entity.id
_entity.type
_entity.pdbx_description
1 polymer ?
#
loop_
_entity_poly.entity_id
_entity_poly.type
_entity_poly.pdbx_seq_one_letter_code
_entity_poly.pdbx_strand_id
1 'polypeptide(L)'
;MASIALTTAVDSYFWRTLVWPEFAGIYFNVVEGKSSEWGTSPPLTYFISSLSKLLLTAFPLSILGFFMDSRIREALTPHIAFVALISLLAHKEWRFIIYVVPVFNIAAARAGAFNIPRTPFIPRLLVQREEQWFKLHCFGSGNVPCQVYLFPRQPRA
;
A
#
# COMPACT_ATOMS: atom_id res chain seq x y z
N MET A 1 -16.71 6.65 16.12
CA MET A 1 -17.99 7.34 16.36
C MET A 1 -17.90 8.83 16.05
N ALA A 2 -16.94 9.57 16.63
CA ALA A 2 -16.79 11.01 16.34
C ALA A 2 -16.57 11.33 14.85
N SER A 3 -15.80 10.52 14.12
CA SER A 3 -15.56 10.71 12.68
C SER A 3 -16.83 10.61 11.84
N ILE A 4 -17.64 9.56 12.05
CA ILE A 4 -18.90 9.34 11.32
C ILE A 4 -19.90 10.45 11.62
N ALA A 5 -20.01 10.87 12.88
CA ALA A 5 -20.91 11.96 13.26
C ALA A 5 -20.48 13.28 12.59
N LEU A 6 -19.18 13.57 12.56
CA LEU A 6 -18.63 14.76 11.92
C LEU A 6 -18.91 14.77 10.42
N THR A 7 -18.60 13.68 9.70
CA THR A 7 -18.82 13.60 8.24
C THR A 7 -20.30 13.72 7.91
N THR A 8 -21.15 12.97 8.61
CA THR A 8 -22.61 13.03 8.43
C THR A 8 -23.14 14.44 8.69
N ALA A 9 -22.66 15.14 9.73
CA ALA A 9 -23.09 16.51 10.03
C ALA A 9 -22.64 17.52 8.95
N VAL A 10 -21.38 17.44 8.53
CA VAL A 10 -20.82 18.35 7.50
C VAL A 10 -21.52 18.13 6.15
N ASP A 11 -21.66 16.88 5.72
CA ASP A 11 -22.31 16.59 4.43
C ASP A 11 -23.80 16.93 4.48
N SER A 12 -24.48 16.65 5.60
CA SER A 12 -25.90 17.02 5.74
C SER A 12 -26.12 18.53 5.72
N TYR A 13 -25.17 19.32 6.24
CA TYR A 13 -25.21 20.78 6.17
C TYR A 13 -25.14 21.28 4.72
N PHE A 14 -24.20 20.77 3.93
CA PHE A 14 -24.04 21.17 2.53
C PHE A 14 -25.18 20.65 1.63
N TRP A 15 -25.64 19.41 1.84
CA TRP A 15 -26.69 18.79 1.03
C TRP A 15 -28.10 19.17 1.47
N ARG A 16 -28.26 19.87 2.59
CA ARG A 16 -29.55 20.26 3.20
C ARG A 16 -30.50 19.09 3.46
N THR A 17 -29.97 17.87 3.55
CA THR A 17 -30.70 16.63 3.82
C THR A 17 -29.82 15.73 4.66
N LEU A 18 -30.41 14.93 5.54
CA LEU A 18 -29.66 13.98 6.37
C LEU A 18 -29.10 12.87 5.47
N VAL A 19 -27.81 12.93 5.19
CA VAL A 19 -27.13 11.97 4.33
C VAL A 19 -25.90 11.43 5.04
N TRP A 20 -25.83 10.10 5.12
CA TRP A 20 -24.59 9.41 5.43
C TRP A 20 -23.88 9.12 4.10
N PRO A 21 -22.81 9.85 3.75
CA PRO A 21 -22.15 9.77 2.45
C PRO A 21 -21.70 8.34 2.07
N GLU A 22 -21.11 7.62 3.01
CA GLU A 22 -20.55 6.29 2.76
C GLU A 22 -21.65 5.27 2.43
N PHE A 23 -22.75 5.30 3.19
CA PHE A 23 -23.88 4.39 2.98
C PHE A 23 -24.64 4.73 1.68
N ALA A 24 -24.87 6.01 1.40
CA ALA A 24 -25.58 6.43 0.19
C ALA A 24 -24.88 5.93 -1.09
N GLY A 25 -23.54 6.00 -1.13
CA GLY A 25 -22.75 5.48 -2.25
C GLY A 25 -22.83 3.95 -2.40
N ILE A 26 -22.81 3.21 -1.28
CA ILE A 26 -22.96 1.75 -1.28
C ILE A 26 -24.36 1.36 -1.75
N TYR A 27 -25.40 2.02 -1.24
CA TYR A 27 -26.78 1.75 -1.59
C TYR A 27 -27.01 1.94 -3.10
N PHE A 28 -26.60 3.07 -3.66
CA PHE A 28 -26.75 3.37 -5.08
C PHE A 28 -25.95 2.39 -5.99
N ASN A 29 -24.70 2.08 -5.64
CA ASN A 29 -23.84 1.28 -6.54
C ASN A 29 -24.03 -0.23 -6.39
N VAL A 30 -24.30 -0.71 -5.17
CA VAL A 30 -24.36 -2.13 -4.82
C VAL A 30 -25.80 -2.63 -4.73
N VAL A 31 -26.70 -1.87 -4.09
CA VAL A 31 -28.10 -2.30 -3.90
C VAL A 31 -28.94 -2.01 -5.14
N GLU A 32 -28.86 -0.78 -5.67
CA GLU A 32 -29.59 -0.42 -6.91
C GLU A 32 -28.88 -0.90 -8.18
N GLY A 33 -27.62 -1.36 -8.08
CA GLY A 33 -26.87 -1.92 -9.20
C GLY A 33 -26.49 -0.90 -10.28
N LYS A 34 -26.61 0.40 -10.02
CA LYS A 34 -26.36 1.48 -10.99
C LYS A 34 -24.93 1.54 -11.51
N SER A 35 -24.00 0.87 -10.82
CA SER A 35 -22.64 0.68 -11.31
C SER A 35 -22.58 -0.04 -12.67
N SER A 36 -23.57 -0.86 -13.06
CA SER A 36 -23.54 -1.54 -14.36
C SER A 36 -23.70 -0.61 -15.57
N GLU A 37 -24.28 0.58 -15.38
CA GLU A 37 -24.54 1.53 -16.47
C GLU A 37 -23.24 2.02 -17.11
N TRP A 38 -22.12 2.04 -16.37
CA TRP A 38 -20.80 2.52 -16.84
C TRP A 38 -19.94 1.43 -17.49
N GLY A 39 -20.55 0.28 -17.81
CA GLY A 39 -19.91 -0.86 -18.44
C GLY A 39 -19.68 -2.01 -17.48
N THR A 40 -19.66 -3.23 -18.02
CA THR A 40 -19.43 -4.44 -17.23
C THR A 40 -18.21 -5.19 -17.73
N SER A 41 -17.45 -5.75 -16.81
CA SER A 41 -16.35 -6.66 -17.13
C SER A 41 -16.43 -7.93 -16.27
N PRO A 42 -15.69 -8.99 -16.62
CA PRO A 42 -15.61 -10.19 -15.78
C PRO A 42 -15.11 -9.86 -14.35
N PRO A 43 -15.57 -10.58 -13.32
CA PRO A 43 -15.16 -10.32 -11.93
C PRO A 43 -13.66 -10.54 -11.68
N LEU A 44 -13.03 -11.43 -12.46
CA LEU A 44 -11.60 -11.73 -12.39
C LEU A 44 -10.72 -10.67 -13.08
N THR A 45 -11.30 -9.62 -13.68
CA THR A 45 -10.54 -8.57 -14.37
C THR A 45 -9.52 -7.91 -13.44
N TYR A 46 -9.89 -7.62 -12.18
CA TYR A 46 -8.94 -7.00 -11.25
C TYR A 46 -7.75 -7.90 -10.97
N PHE A 47 -7.96 -9.18 -10.64
CA PHE A 47 -6.88 -10.10 -10.33
C PHE A 47 -5.96 -10.41 -11.51
N ILE A 48 -6.53 -10.72 -12.68
CA ILE A 48 -5.76 -11.24 -13.80
C ILE A 48 -5.24 -10.13 -14.70
N SER A 49 -6.04 -9.09 -14.98
CA SER A 49 -5.70 -8.05 -15.94
C SER A 49 -5.15 -6.80 -15.26
N SER A 50 -5.83 -6.28 -14.24
CA SER A 50 -5.45 -5.00 -13.64
C SER A 50 -4.25 -5.13 -12.69
N LEU A 51 -4.25 -6.13 -11.80
CA LEU A 51 -3.12 -6.34 -10.88
C LEU A 51 -1.84 -6.74 -11.61
N SER A 52 -1.91 -7.63 -12.60
CA SER A 52 -0.72 -8.04 -13.38
C SER A 52 -0.08 -6.87 -14.12
N LYS A 53 -0.89 -5.96 -14.69
CA LYS A 53 -0.40 -4.74 -15.37
C LYS A 53 0.18 -3.71 -14.41
N LEU A 54 -0.42 -3.54 -13.22
CA LEU A 54 0.04 -2.56 -12.24
C LEU A 54 1.31 -3.00 -11.51
N LEU A 55 1.41 -4.30 -11.20
CA LEU A 55 2.51 -4.83 -10.38
C LEU A 55 3.63 -5.44 -11.23
N LEU A 56 3.38 -5.83 -12.48
CA LEU A 56 4.37 -6.46 -13.36
C LEU A 56 5.08 -7.63 -12.63
N THR A 57 6.41 -7.55 -12.46
CA THR A 57 7.22 -8.54 -11.75
C THR A 57 6.96 -8.59 -10.24
N ALA A 58 6.42 -7.52 -9.64
CA ALA A 58 6.05 -7.51 -8.24
C ALA A 58 4.83 -8.40 -7.95
N PHE A 59 4.00 -8.74 -8.95
CA PHE A 59 2.84 -9.60 -8.74
C PHE A 59 3.23 -11.02 -8.27
N PRO A 60 4.03 -11.81 -9.03
CA PRO A 60 4.47 -13.12 -8.57
C PRO A 60 5.37 -13.04 -7.32
N LEU A 61 6.20 -12.01 -7.18
CA LEU A 61 7.04 -11.83 -5.98
C LEU A 61 6.21 -11.55 -4.72
N SER A 62 5.12 -10.81 -4.83
CA SER A 62 4.23 -10.54 -3.70
C SER A 62 3.53 -11.81 -3.21
N ILE A 63 3.15 -12.71 -4.13
CA ILE A 63 2.57 -14.02 -3.82
C ILE A 63 3.62 -14.86 -3.08
N LEU A 64 4.87 -14.87 -3.55
CA LEU A 64 5.96 -15.54 -2.85
C LEU A 64 6.14 -14.98 -1.43
N GLY A 65 6.16 -13.66 -1.27
CA GLY A 65 6.24 -12.98 0.03
C GLY A 65 5.09 -13.36 0.97
N PHE A 66 3.87 -13.52 0.44
CA PHE A 66 2.70 -13.93 1.21
C PHE A 66 2.86 -15.31 1.86
N PHE A 67 3.51 -16.27 1.19
CA PHE A 67 3.75 -17.60 1.74
C PHE A 67 4.95 -17.67 2.70
N MET A 68 5.89 -16.73 2.63
CA MET A 68 7.14 -16.79 3.38
C MET A 68 7.10 -16.14 4.77
N ASP A 69 6.33 -15.05 4.94
CA ASP A 69 6.36 -14.25 6.18
C ASP A 69 4.92 -13.96 6.65
N SER A 70 4.61 -14.37 7.90
CA SER A 70 3.31 -14.14 8.53
C SER A 70 2.94 -12.66 8.65
N ARG A 71 3.94 -11.78 8.84
CA ARG A 71 3.74 -10.33 8.97
C ARG A 71 3.28 -9.70 7.66
N ILE A 72 3.84 -10.17 6.54
CA ILE A 72 3.44 -9.73 5.20
C ILE A 72 2.01 -10.19 4.93
N ARG A 73 1.67 -11.42 5.33
CA ARG A 73 0.31 -11.95 5.20
C ARG A 73 -0.70 -11.09 5.94
N GLU A 74 -0.45 -10.73 7.20
CA GLU A 74 -1.31 -9.82 7.97
C GLU A 74 -1.51 -8.47 7.28
N ALA A 75 -0.45 -7.92 6.67
CA ALA A 75 -0.54 -6.68 5.89
C ALA A 75 -1.30 -6.85 4.57
N LEU A 76 -1.14 -7.97 3.85
CA LEU A 76 -1.77 -8.20 2.55
C LEU A 76 -3.23 -8.64 2.64
N THR A 77 -3.62 -9.39 3.67
CA THR A 77 -4.97 -9.92 3.85
C THR A 77 -6.07 -8.85 3.69
N PRO A 78 -6.03 -7.68 4.36
CA PRO A 78 -7.08 -6.67 4.18
C PRO A 78 -7.10 -6.09 2.76
N HIS A 79 -5.96 -6.01 2.08
CA HIS A 79 -5.87 -5.50 0.70
C HIS A 79 -6.41 -6.51 -0.32
N ILE A 80 -6.15 -7.81 -0.13
CA ILE A 80 -6.73 -8.87 -0.94
C ILE A 80 -8.24 -8.93 -0.73
N ALA A 81 -8.69 -8.83 0.53
CA ALA A 81 -10.12 -8.78 0.85
C ALA A 81 -10.80 -7.55 0.22
N PHE A 82 -10.15 -6.38 0.26
CA PHE A 82 -10.63 -5.18 -0.41
C PHE A 82 -10.78 -5.38 -1.93
N VAL A 83 -9.76 -5.91 -2.61
CA VAL A 83 -9.83 -6.20 -4.05
C VAL A 83 -10.94 -7.20 -4.35
N ALA A 84 -11.10 -8.24 -3.53
CA ALA A 84 -12.14 -9.24 -3.69
C ALA A 84 -13.55 -8.64 -3.54
N LEU A 85 -13.76 -7.75 -2.56
CA LEU A 85 -15.04 -7.07 -2.36
C LEU A 85 -15.38 -6.16 -3.55
N ILE A 86 -14.44 -5.34 -4.01
CA ILE A 86 -14.71 -4.45 -5.14
C ILE A 86 -14.80 -5.21 -6.48
N SER A 87 -14.25 -6.42 -6.57
CA SER A 87 -14.40 -7.31 -7.74
C SER A 87 -15.84 -7.72 -7.99
N LEU A 88 -16.72 -7.64 -6.97
CA LEU A 88 -18.14 -7.92 -7.09
C LEU A 88 -18.92 -6.77 -7.76
N LEU A 89 -18.35 -5.56 -7.86
CA LEU A 89 -19.00 -4.46 -8.56
C LEU A 89 -19.02 -4.70 -10.07
N ALA A 90 -20.09 -4.23 -10.72
CA ALA A 90 -20.28 -4.40 -12.16
C ALA A 90 -19.25 -3.57 -12.96
N HIS A 91 -19.02 -2.32 -12.56
CA HIS A 91 -18.00 -1.44 -13.13
C HIS A 91 -16.61 -1.68 -12.54
N LYS A 92 -15.59 -1.70 -13.40
CA LYS A 92 -14.21 -1.92 -13.00
C LYS A 92 -13.34 -0.73 -13.44
N GLU A 93 -12.71 -0.07 -12.49
CA GLU A 93 -11.69 0.95 -12.77
C GLU A 93 -10.41 0.66 -12.00
N TRP A 94 -9.27 0.78 -12.69
CA TRP A 94 -7.95 0.60 -12.07
C TRP A 94 -7.69 1.61 -10.93
N ARG A 95 -8.37 2.77 -10.96
CA ARG A 95 -8.28 3.82 -9.96
C ARG A 95 -8.73 3.36 -8.57
N PHE A 96 -9.67 2.42 -8.49
CA PHE A 96 -10.15 1.91 -7.21
C PHE A 96 -9.14 0.96 -6.53
N ILE A 97 -8.30 0.27 -7.31
CA ILE A 97 -7.29 -0.66 -6.79
C ILE A 97 -5.90 -0.03 -6.64
N ILE A 98 -5.66 1.20 -7.10
CA ILE A 98 -4.31 1.79 -7.11
C ILE A 98 -3.67 1.83 -5.71
N TYR A 99 -4.49 1.92 -4.66
CA TYR A 99 -4.05 1.96 -3.27
C TYR A 99 -3.42 0.66 -2.77
N VAL A 100 -3.67 -0.47 -3.43
CA VAL A 100 -3.02 -1.74 -3.04
C VAL A 100 -1.58 -1.84 -3.58
N VAL A 101 -1.23 -1.09 -4.63
CA VAL A 101 0.08 -1.22 -5.32
C VAL A 101 1.28 -1.03 -4.38
N PRO A 102 1.35 -0.01 -3.51
CA PRO A 102 2.49 0.17 -2.61
C PRO A 102 2.69 -1.00 -1.65
N VAL A 103 1.60 -1.57 -1.12
CA VAL A 103 1.65 -2.66 -0.14
C VAL A 103 2.12 -3.96 -0.79
N PHE A 104 1.64 -4.25 -1.99
CA PHE A 104 2.12 -5.39 -2.77
C PHE A 104 3.61 -5.24 -3.17
N ASN A 105 4.07 -4.02 -3.46
CA ASN A 105 5.49 -3.76 -3.72
C ASN A 105 6.37 -3.97 -2.47
N ILE A 106 5.89 -3.62 -1.27
CA ILE A 106 6.58 -3.92 -0.01
C ILE A 106 6.72 -5.43 0.18
N ALA A 107 5.65 -6.19 -0.08
CA ALA A 107 5.69 -7.66 -0.02
C ALA A 107 6.69 -8.25 -1.02
N ALA A 108 6.69 -7.75 -2.26
CA ALA A 108 7.63 -8.17 -3.28
C ALA A 108 9.09 -7.85 -2.91
N ALA A 109 9.36 -6.66 -2.36
CA ALA A 109 10.69 -6.27 -1.89
C ALA A 109 11.17 -7.18 -0.76
N ARG A 110 10.29 -7.55 0.17
CA ARG A 110 10.63 -8.43 1.29
C ARG A 110 10.90 -9.86 0.84
N ALA A 111 10.16 -10.35 -0.16
CA ALA A 111 10.41 -11.62 -0.84
C ALA A 111 11.78 -11.63 -1.57
N GLY A 112 12.10 -10.55 -2.30
CA GLY A 112 13.38 -10.39 -2.97
C GLY A 112 14.55 -10.33 -1.97
N ALA A 113 14.40 -9.57 -0.88
CA ALA A 113 15.42 -9.45 0.15
C ALA A 113 15.72 -10.76 0.91
N PHE A 114 14.79 -11.71 0.92
CA PHE A 114 15.06 -13.05 1.45
C PHE A 114 15.90 -13.90 0.49
N ASN A 115 15.63 -13.80 -0.82
CA ASN A 115 16.26 -14.63 -1.86
C ASN A 115 17.61 -14.09 -2.34
N ILE A 116 17.88 -12.80 -2.16
CA ILE A 116 19.18 -12.22 -2.49
C ILE A 116 20.19 -12.71 -1.43
N PRO A 117 21.24 -13.48 -1.82
CA PRO A 117 22.32 -13.79 -0.88
C PRO A 117 22.87 -12.47 -0.37
N ARG A 118 23.15 -12.38 0.94
CA ARG A 118 23.75 -11.18 1.55
C ARG A 118 25.18 -10.99 1.05
N THR A 119 25.34 -10.67 -0.22
CA THR A 119 26.60 -10.22 -0.78
C THR A 119 26.91 -8.87 -0.14
N PRO A 120 28.01 -8.74 0.61
CA PRO A 120 28.30 -7.55 1.40
C PRO A 120 28.74 -6.35 0.54
N PHE A 121 28.60 -6.41 -0.79
CA PHE A 121 29.27 -5.46 -1.68
C PHE A 121 28.48 -4.16 -1.87
N ILE A 122 27.19 -4.24 -2.23
CA ILE A 122 26.41 -3.05 -2.61
C ILE A 122 25.83 -2.28 -1.39
N PRO A 123 25.27 -2.93 -0.35
CA PRO A 123 24.74 -2.20 0.81
C PRO A 123 25.85 -1.48 1.59
N ARG A 124 27.06 -2.05 1.60
CA ARG A 124 28.22 -1.48 2.27
C ARG A 124 28.72 -0.23 1.56
N LEU A 125 28.76 -0.24 0.22
CA LEU A 125 29.19 0.93 -0.56
C LEU A 125 28.20 2.11 -0.47
N LEU A 126 26.89 1.85 -0.44
CA LEU A 126 25.89 2.92 -0.32
C LEU A 126 25.87 3.52 1.10
N VAL A 127 25.96 2.68 2.14
CA VAL A 127 26.10 3.15 3.54
C VAL A 127 27.42 3.91 3.73
N GLN A 128 28.52 3.44 3.14
CA GLN A 128 29.84 4.05 3.30
C GLN A 128 29.96 5.37 2.52
N ARG A 129 29.23 5.54 1.41
CA ARG A 129 29.17 6.80 0.66
C ARG A 129 28.37 7.86 1.43
N GLU A 130 27.24 7.50 2.05
CA GLU A 130 26.48 8.42 2.92
C GLU A 130 27.30 8.87 4.15
N GLU A 131 28.01 7.95 4.81
CA GLU A 131 28.92 8.32 5.91
C GLU A 131 30.06 9.25 5.47
N GLN A 132 30.60 9.07 4.25
CA GLN A 132 31.62 9.97 3.70
C GLN A 132 31.05 11.34 3.34
N TRP A 133 29.86 11.42 2.74
CA TRP A 133 29.19 12.69 2.43
C TRP A 133 28.87 13.48 3.69
N PHE A 134 28.38 12.82 4.75
CA PHE A 134 28.13 13.44 6.05
C PHE A 134 29.43 13.87 6.75
N LYS A 135 30.51 13.08 6.68
CA LYS A 135 31.82 13.50 7.21
C LYS A 135 32.40 14.70 6.48
N LEU A 136 32.27 14.75 5.15
CA LEU A 136 32.72 15.89 4.33
C LEU A 136 31.91 17.17 4.61
N HIS A 137 30.61 17.06 4.90
CA HIS A 137 29.76 18.22 5.18
C HIS A 137 29.72 18.63 6.67
N CYS A 138 29.95 17.72 7.63
CA CYS A 138 30.10 18.06 9.06
C CYS A 138 31.49 18.69 9.36
N PHE A 139 32.51 18.56 8.49
CA PHE A 139 33.85 19.12 8.74
C PHE A 139 34.00 20.62 8.43
N GLY A 140 32.96 21.26 7.86
CA GLY A 140 32.98 22.67 7.47
C GLY A 140 32.48 23.66 8.52
N SER A 141 31.96 23.21 9.67
CA SER A 141 31.42 24.12 10.70
C SER A 141 31.88 23.67 12.08
N GLY A 142 32.75 24.47 12.69
CA GLY A 142 33.25 24.22 14.04
C GLY A 142 32.12 24.13 15.07
N ASN A 143 32.30 23.23 16.04
CA ASN A 143 31.60 23.16 17.32
C ASN A 143 30.17 22.60 17.40
N VAL A 144 29.76 21.64 16.56
CA VAL A 144 28.53 20.85 16.85
C VAL A 144 28.79 19.35 16.78
N PRO A 145 28.53 18.56 17.85
CA PRO A 145 28.64 17.11 17.76
C PRO A 145 27.50 16.56 16.90
N CYS A 146 27.82 16.11 15.68
CA CYS A 146 26.92 15.36 14.80
C CYS A 146 26.59 13.99 15.45
N GLN A 147 25.60 13.94 16.35
CA GLN A 147 25.14 12.69 16.97
C GLN A 147 24.18 11.96 16.01
N VAL A 148 24.72 11.03 15.23
CA VAL A 148 23.92 10.14 14.38
C VAL A 148 23.22 9.12 15.28
N TYR A 149 21.89 9.24 15.45
CA TYR A 149 21.07 8.21 16.08
C TYR A 149 21.02 6.97 15.17
N LEU A 150 22.03 6.10 15.31
CA LEU A 150 21.98 4.73 14.79
C LEU A 150 20.90 3.97 15.56
N PHE A 151 19.79 3.67 14.89
CA PHE A 151 18.74 2.77 15.40
C PHE A 151 19.40 1.42 15.76
N PRO A 152 19.43 0.98 17.04
CA PRO A 152 20.04 -0.29 17.37
C PRO A 152 19.18 -1.43 16.80
N ARG A 153 19.82 -2.33 16.03
CA ARG A 153 19.25 -3.62 15.63
C ARG A 153 18.81 -4.38 16.89
N GLN A 154 17.51 -4.56 17.09
CA GLN A 154 17.00 -5.57 18.02
C GLN A 154 17.42 -6.96 17.50
N PRO A 155 18.13 -7.78 18.31
CA PRO A 155 18.37 -9.18 17.97
C PRO A 155 17.03 -9.93 18.02
N ARG A 156 16.73 -10.71 16.98
CA ARG A 156 15.61 -11.67 17.03
C ARG A 156 16.01 -12.81 17.97
N ALA A 157 15.21 -13.02 19.02
CA ALA A 157 15.15 -14.26 19.78
C ALA A 157 14.53 -15.39 18.94
#